data_AF-A0A3G3GX02-F1
#
_entry.id   AF-A0A3G3GX02-F1
#
_cell.length_a   1.000
_cell.length_b   1.000
_cell.length_c   1.000
_cell.angle_alpha   90.00
_cell.angle_beta   90.00
_cell.angle_gamma   90.00
#
_symmetry.space_group_name_H-M   'P 1'
#
loop_
_entity.id
_entity.type
_entity.pdbx_description
1 polymer ?
#
loop_
_entity_poly.entity_id
_entity_poly.type
_entity_poly.pdbx_seq_one_letter_code
_entity_poly.pdbx_strand_id
1 'polypeptide(L)' 'MSKTRELALVALSLLAWALYNNPILSIFNRLSFKWRTPVLYMGIFGIWFLIIVVTFLIVNNTNNHHSDE' A
#
# COMPACT_ATOMS: atom_id res chain seq x y z
N MET A 1 10.95 -9.56 17.59
CA MET A 1 10.25 -8.58 16.73
C MET A 1 9.32 -7.77 17.61
N SER A 2 9.30 -6.43 17.53
CA SER A 2 8.39 -5.63 18.34
C SER A 2 6.94 -5.90 17.89
N LYS A 3 6.05 -6.24 18.83
CA LYS A 3 4.63 -6.56 18.54
C LYS A 3 3.96 -5.46 17.71
N THR A 4 4.35 -4.21 17.92
CA THR A 4 3.88 -3.03 17.18
C THR A 4 4.20 -3.09 15.69
N ARG A 5 5.36 -3.65 15.30
CA ARG A 5 5.79 -3.76 13.89
C ARG A 5 4.99 -4.83 13.14
N GLU A 6 4.76 -5.96 13.80
CA GLU A 6 3.92 -7.03 13.25
C GLU A 6 2.50 -6.53 13.03
N LEU A 7 1.93 -5.81 14.01
CA LEU A 7 0.62 -5.15 13.87
C LEU A 7 0.60 -4.12 12.74
N ALA A 8 1.65 -3.30 12.60
CA ALA A 8 1.74 -2.30 11.53
C ALA A 8 1.73 -2.96 10.14
N LEU A 9 2.51 -4.04 9.95
CA LEU A 9 2.54 -4.79 8.69
C LEU A 9 1.22 -5.50 8.40
N VAL A 10 0.59 -6.10 9.42
CA VAL A 10 -0.73 -6.75 9.30
C VAL A 10 -1.82 -5.72 8.97
N ALA A 11 -1.82 -4.55 9.63
CA ALA A 11 -2.72 -3.46 9.32
C ALA A 11 -2.52 -2.95 7.88
N LEU A 12 -1.27 -2.86 7.43
CA LEU A 12 -0.93 -2.45 6.07
C LEU A 12 -1.40 -3.49 5.03
N SER A 13 -1.32 -4.77 5.37
CA SER A 13 -1.81 -5.88 4.55
C SER A 13 -3.34 -5.87 4.45
N LEU A 14 -4.04 -5.64 5.56
CA LEU A 14 -5.50 -5.47 5.60
C LEU A 14 -5.95 -4.23 4.82
N LEU A 15 -5.21 -3.13 4.95
CA LEU A 15 -5.45 -1.90 4.20
C LEU A 15 -5.26 -2.12 2.70
N ALA A 16 -4.20 -2.81 2.29
CA ALA A 16 -3.96 -3.19 0.90
C ALA A 16 -5.11 -4.06 0.36
N TRP A 17 -5.56 -5.05 1.13
CA TRP A 17 -6.68 -5.91 0.74
C TRP A 17 -7.99 -5.11 0.59
N ALA A 18 -8.24 -4.15 1.48
CA ALA A 18 -9.39 -3.26 1.39
C ALA A 18 -9.30 -2.32 0.17
N LEU A 19 -8.11 -1.79 -0.15
CA LEU A 19 -7.87 -0.93 -1.32
C LEU A 19 -7.99 -1.69 -2.65
N TYR A 20 -7.58 -2.95 -2.69
CA TYR A 20 -7.71 -3.84 -3.85
C TYR A 20 -9.10 -4.46 -4.01
N ASN A 21 -10.10 -3.96 -3.27
CA ASN A 21 -11.45 -4.49 -3.34
C ASN A 21 -12.16 -4.04 -4.63
N ASN A 22 -12.96 -4.94 -5.20
CA ASN A 22 -13.70 -4.75 -6.45
C ASN A 22 -14.57 -3.46 -6.50
N PRO A 23 -15.26 -2.99 -5.43
CA PRO A 23 -16.02 -1.74 -5.50
C PRO A 23 -15.11 -0.50 -5.63
N ILE A 24 -13.90 -0.52 -5.06
CA ILE A 24 -12.94 0.58 -5.21
C ILE A 24 -12.38 0.59 -6.64
N LEU A 25 -11.98 -0.57 -7.16
CA LEU A 25 -11.56 -0.69 -8.56
C LEU A 25 -12.68 -0.32 -9.55
N SER A 26 -13.93 -0.64 -9.21
CA SER A 26 -15.13 -0.33 -10.00
C SER A 26 -15.35 1.18 -10.17
N ILE A 27 -15.00 2.01 -9.18
CA ILE A 27 -15.08 3.48 -9.28
C ILE A 27 -14.16 3.99 -10.40
N PHE A 28 -12.93 3.48 -10.48
CA PHE A 28 -12.00 3.81 -11.56
C PHE A 28 -12.44 3.23 -12.92
N ASN A 29 -13.24 2.17 -12.91
CA ASN A 29 -13.79 1.53 -14.10
C ASN A 29 -15.13 2.13 -14.59
N ARG A 30 -15.73 3.11 -13.89
CA ARG A 30 -16.98 3.77 -14.34
C ARG A 30 -16.76 5.00 -15.22
N LEU A 31 -15.54 5.49 -15.36
CA LEU A 31 -15.24 6.59 -16.27
C LEU A 31 -15.28 6.07 -17.72
N SER A 32 -16.31 6.50 -18.47
CA SER A 32 -16.59 6.17 -19.89
C SER A 32 -15.56 6.73 -20.89
N PHE A 33 -14.26 6.62 -20.61
CA PHE A 33 -13.20 7.22 -21.41
C PHE A 33 -12.20 6.18 -21.93
N LYS A 34 -11.60 6.42 -23.12
CA LYS A 34 -10.54 5.58 -23.71
C LYS A 34 -9.31 5.39 -22.81
N TRP A 35 -9.17 6.19 -21.74
CA TRP A 35 -8.10 6.10 -20.73
C TRP A 35 -8.42 5.19 -19.53
N ARG A 36 -9.51 4.42 -19.55
CA ARG A 36 -9.93 3.56 -18.42
C ARG A 36 -8.85 2.58 -17.97
N THR A 37 -8.22 1.91 -18.93
CA THR A 37 -7.14 0.95 -18.69
C THR A 37 -5.92 1.62 -18.05
N PRO A 38 -5.29 2.66 -18.64
CA PRO A 38 -4.12 3.29 -18.05
C PRO A 38 -4.37 3.95 -16.68
N VAL A 39 -5.54 4.55 -16.45
CA VAL A 39 -5.88 5.16 -15.14
C VAL A 39 -6.00 4.10 -14.05
N LEU A 40 -6.63 2.97 -14.37
CA LEU A 40 -6.80 1.86 -13.42
C LEU A 40 -5.44 1.23 -13.07
N TYR A 41 -4.57 1.03 -14.07
CA TYR A 41 -3.20 0.56 -13.82
C TYR A 41 -2.38 1.58 -13.01
N MET A 42 -2.47 2.88 -13.32
CA MET A 42 -1.75 3.91 -12.57
C MET A 42 -2.19 3.97 -11.10
N GLY A 43 -3.48 3.76 -10.82
CA GLY A 43 -3.99 3.62 -9.46
C GLY A 43 -3.46 2.37 -8.75
N ILE A 44 -3.49 1.21 -9.41
CA ILE A 44 -2.93 -0.05 -8.91
C ILE A 44 -1.44 0.10 -8.60
N PHE A 45 -0.64 0.55 -9.56
CA PHE A 45 0.80 0.73 -9.40
C PHE A 45 1.12 1.81 -8.36
N GLY A 46 0.33 2.87 -8.26
CA GLY A 46 0.50 3.92 -7.25
C GLY A 46 0.26 3.40 -5.82
N ILE A 47 -0.84 2.66 -5.60
CA ILE A 47 -1.15 2.04 -4.31
C ILE A 47 -0.06 1.02 -3.96
N TRP A 48 0.37 0.23 -4.93
CA TRP A 48 1.42 -0.77 -4.74
C TRP A 48 2.77 -0.13 -4.37
N PHE A 49 3.14 0.95 -5.04
CA PHE A 49 4.33 1.74 -4.72
C PHE A 49 4.23 2.34 -3.30
N LEU A 50 3.08 2.89 -2.92
CA LEU A 50 2.84 3.43 -1.59
C LEU A 50 3.05 2.36 -0.51
N ILE A 51 2.51 1.16 -0.71
CA ILE A 51 2.69 0.02 0.20
C ILE A 51 4.18 -0.29 0.38
N ILE A 52 4.94 -0.39 -0.72
CA ILE A 52 6.39 -0.66 -0.69
C ILE A 52 7.14 0.44 0.07
N VAL A 53 6.83 1.71 -0.17
CA VAL A 53 7.46 2.85 0.51
C VAL A 53 7.17 2.82 2.01
N VAL A 54 5.92 2.59 2.41
CA VAL A 54 5.57 2.55 3.84
C VAL A 54 6.20 1.33 4.52
N THR A 55 6.21 0.16 3.88
CA THR A 55 6.94 -1.01 4.38
C THR A 55 8.43 -0.71 4.54
N PHE A 56 9.06 -0.08 3.55
CA PHE A 56 10.46 0.33 3.61
C PHE A 56 10.71 1.28 4.79
N LEU A 57 9.87 2.30 4.99
CA LEU A 57 9.98 3.24 6.11
C LEU A 57 9.83 2.54 7.46
N ILE A 58 8.87 1.62 7.61
CA ILE A 58 8.66 0.85 8.85
C ILE A 58 9.89 -0.02 9.15
N VAL A 59 10.44 -0.69 8.15
CA VAL A 59 11.63 -1.54 8.31
C VAL A 59 12.87 -0.69 8.61
N ASN A 60 13.08 0.40 7.87
CA ASN A 60 14.26 1.25 8.02
C ASN A 60 14.30 1.98 9.37
N ASN A 61 13.17 2.51 9.85
CA ASN A 61 13.11 3.14 11.18
C ASN A 61 13.46 2.18 12.32
N THR A 62 13.22 0.88 12.15
CA THR A 62 13.63 -0.11 13.16
C THR A 62 15.15 -0.27 13.22
N ASN A 63 15.84 -0.15 12.08
CA ASN A 63 17.28 -0.39 12.00
C ASN A 63 18.07 0.78 12.61
N ASN A 64 17.57 2.01 12.43
CA ASN A 64 18.17 3.20 13.03
C ASN A 64 18.17 3.10 14.57
N HIS A 65 17.09 2.58 15.15
CA HIS A 65 16.96 2.45 16.61
C HIS A 65 17.89 1.40 17.24
N HIS A 66 18.51 0.53 16.44
CA HIS A 66 19.52 -0.45 16.88
C HIS A 66 20.96 0.04 16.65
N SER A 67 21.14 1.20 16.01
CA SER A 67 22.46 1.80 15.73
C SER A 67 22.86 2.84 16.78
N ASP A 68 21.94 3.17 17.69
CA ASP A 68 22.12 4.15 18.77
C ASP A 68 22.43 3.49 20.15
N GLU A 69 22.60 2.16 20.20
CA GLU A 69 23.04 1.39 21.39
C GLU A 69 24.52 0.98 21.31
#